data_AF-A0A0C3P3M9-F1
#
_entry.id   AF-A0A0C3P3M9-F1
#
_cell.length_a   1.000
_cell.length_b   1.000
_cell.length_c   1.000
_cell.angle_alpha   90.00
_cell.angle_beta   90.00
_cell.angle_gamma   90.00
#
_symmetry.space_group_name_H-M   'P 1'
#
loop_
_entity.id
_entity.type
_entity.pdbx_description
1 polymer ?
#
loop_
_entity_poly.entity_id
_entity_poly.type
_entity_poly.pdbx_seq_one_letter_code
_entity_poly.pdbx_strand_id
1 'polypeptide(L)'
;MPHSPKPPHHSARVLVFGAGNFGSCLADHLGDSAHDVFLWSRSENLVKHFNENHRNPEFLKDHVFPETITAVGPEFPSAELVRSMDVFLFAIPTQGVRETLAALKPTLDLNKLPLFIFVNKGIEIGTHALTLDIIADTCGPEVAKVATFISGPSFAKEIVKRQPTSVSVASLSPGHAEKASQIFHQPWFRCYTGDDPIGVELAGALKNVYAIAAGMADGLGFENNTRAMLITRGLAEMTRIGTAYGASPLTFLSLAGVGDLFLTCSSSTSRNYTVGFRLGKGEKIQDIVDTLGSVAEGVTTAKGLKEITDDLGVSAPIATAVYEVLYEDKDVAARAKVLMSLPPMQELDLPSAGKPAQRLMKKLGVAT
;
A
#
# COMPACT_ATOMS: atom_id res chain seq x y z
N MET A 1 36.71 -8.43 13.37
CA MET A 1 35.51 -8.40 12.50
C MET A 1 34.69 -9.63 12.84
N PRO A 2 33.58 -9.53 13.59
CA PRO A 2 32.70 -10.69 13.74
C PRO A 2 32.02 -10.93 12.39
N HIS A 3 32.13 -12.15 11.89
CA HIS A 3 31.48 -12.62 10.68
C HIS A 3 29.98 -12.29 10.72
N SER A 4 29.51 -11.49 9.77
CA SER A 4 28.08 -11.37 9.50
C SER A 4 27.55 -12.78 9.20
N PRO A 5 26.51 -13.27 9.90
CA PRO A 5 25.91 -14.56 9.57
C PRO A 5 25.36 -14.47 8.15
N LYS A 6 25.80 -15.39 7.27
CA LYS A 6 25.14 -15.58 5.97
C LYS A 6 23.67 -15.91 6.25
N PRO A 7 22.70 -15.21 5.63
CA PRO A 7 21.29 -15.55 5.81
C PRO A 7 21.03 -16.99 5.33
N PRO A 8 20.08 -17.71 5.95
CA PRO A 8 19.80 -19.09 5.60
C PRO A 8 19.35 -19.19 4.13
N HIS A 9 20.07 -20.01 3.37
CA HIS A 9 19.74 -20.37 1.99
C HIS A 9 18.52 -21.29 1.97
N HIS A 10 17.32 -20.72 1.93
CA HIS A 10 16.18 -21.41 1.32
C HIS A 10 15.69 -20.56 0.15
N SER A 11 15.90 -21.05 -1.08
CA SER A 11 15.20 -20.50 -2.25
C SER A 11 13.71 -20.80 -2.07
N ALA A 12 12.86 -19.79 -2.15
CA ALA A 12 11.42 -19.91 -2.12
C ALA A 12 10.88 -19.71 -3.53
N ARG A 13 9.80 -20.39 -3.87
CA ARG A 13 9.04 -20.13 -5.10
C ARG A 13 8.00 -19.06 -4.81
N VAL A 14 8.14 -17.89 -5.43
CA VAL A 14 7.30 -16.73 -5.19
C VAL A 14 6.47 -16.41 -6.43
N LEU A 15 5.14 -16.39 -6.29
CA LEU A 15 4.26 -15.86 -7.34
C LEU A 15 3.84 -14.44 -6.99
N VAL A 16 4.23 -13.49 -7.84
CA VAL A 16 3.90 -12.08 -7.73
C VAL A 16 2.69 -11.77 -8.59
N PHE A 17 1.56 -11.47 -7.96
CA PHE A 17 0.39 -10.96 -8.65
C PHE A 17 0.60 -9.47 -8.92
N GLY A 18 0.81 -9.13 -10.20
CA GLY A 18 0.90 -7.76 -10.70
C GLY A 18 2.29 -7.38 -11.18
N ALA A 19 2.46 -7.27 -12.51
CA ALA A 19 3.68 -6.80 -13.15
C ALA A 19 3.81 -5.27 -13.28
N GLY A 20 3.14 -4.53 -12.39
CA GLY A 20 3.24 -3.07 -12.32
C GLY A 20 4.59 -2.59 -11.79
N ASN A 21 4.74 -1.28 -11.60
CA ASN A 21 5.99 -0.66 -11.13
C ASN A 21 6.51 -1.27 -9.81
N PHE A 22 5.64 -1.43 -8.80
CA PHE A 22 6.06 -1.95 -7.49
C PHE A 22 6.18 -3.47 -7.48
N GLY A 23 5.27 -4.19 -8.15
CA GLY A 23 5.39 -5.64 -8.27
C GLY A 23 6.65 -6.09 -9.01
N SER A 24 7.02 -5.42 -10.10
CA SER A 24 8.30 -5.65 -10.78
C SER A 24 9.50 -5.35 -9.88
N CYS A 25 9.45 -4.23 -9.14
CA CYS A 25 10.51 -3.90 -8.17
C CYS A 25 10.69 -4.95 -7.08
N LEU A 26 9.60 -5.49 -6.52
CA LEU A 26 9.70 -6.52 -5.49
C LEU A 26 10.08 -7.88 -6.08
N ALA A 27 9.68 -8.17 -7.32
CA ALA A 27 10.17 -9.33 -8.05
C ALA A 27 11.69 -9.27 -8.24
N ASP A 28 12.23 -8.10 -8.64
CA ASP A 28 13.68 -7.84 -8.74
C ASP A 28 14.39 -8.10 -7.41
N HIS A 29 13.88 -7.51 -6.32
CA HIS A 29 14.43 -7.67 -4.97
C HIS A 29 14.47 -9.13 -4.50
N LEU A 30 13.40 -9.89 -4.77
CA LEU A 30 13.34 -11.32 -4.44
C LEU A 30 14.22 -12.17 -5.36
N GLY A 31 14.33 -11.80 -6.64
CA GLY A 31 15.25 -12.43 -7.60
C GLY A 31 16.71 -12.24 -7.22
N ASP A 32 17.09 -11.04 -6.75
CA ASP A 32 18.41 -10.73 -6.16
C ASP A 32 18.73 -11.61 -4.95
N SER A 33 17.68 -12.02 -4.22
CA SER A 33 17.76 -12.90 -3.05
C SER A 33 17.82 -14.39 -3.43
N ALA A 34 18.02 -14.70 -4.73
CA ALA A 34 18.07 -16.05 -5.29
C ALA A 34 16.81 -16.90 -5.05
N HIS A 35 15.64 -16.25 -4.99
CA HIS A 35 14.34 -16.91 -5.03
C HIS A 35 13.90 -17.15 -6.47
N ASP A 36 13.12 -18.21 -6.70
CA ASP A 36 12.50 -18.48 -7.99
C ASP A 36 11.20 -17.67 -8.10
N VAL A 37 11.20 -16.61 -8.92
CA VAL A 37 10.10 -15.63 -8.95
C VAL A 37 9.28 -15.79 -10.23
N PHE A 38 7.97 -15.92 -10.07
CA PHE A 38 6.99 -15.94 -11.13
C PHE A 38 6.22 -14.63 -11.13
N LEU A 39 6.43 -13.78 -12.14
CA LEU A 39 5.80 -12.46 -12.24
C LEU A 39 4.55 -12.54 -13.12
N TRP A 40 3.37 -12.52 -12.51
CA TRP A 40 2.12 -12.63 -13.25
C TRP A 40 1.67 -11.29 -13.84
N SER A 41 1.34 -11.31 -15.13
CA SER A 41 0.78 -10.18 -15.87
C SER A 41 -0.39 -10.61 -16.73
N ARG A 42 -1.41 -9.75 -16.84
CA ARG A 42 -2.51 -9.92 -17.80
C ARG A 42 -2.13 -9.51 -19.22
N SER A 43 -0.97 -8.85 -19.41
CA SER A 43 -0.49 -8.40 -20.71
C SER A 43 0.42 -9.46 -21.32
N GLU A 44 -0.07 -10.16 -22.35
CA GLU A 44 0.71 -11.14 -23.12
C GLU A 44 2.00 -10.52 -23.69
N ASN A 45 1.92 -9.28 -24.18
CA ASN A 45 3.07 -8.55 -24.69
C ASN A 45 4.14 -8.35 -23.60
N LEU A 46 3.73 -7.96 -22.38
CA LEU A 46 4.65 -7.83 -21.26
C LEU A 46 5.31 -9.18 -20.93
N VAL A 47 4.53 -10.26 -20.86
CA VAL A 47 5.05 -11.61 -20.56
C VAL A 47 6.11 -12.03 -21.57
N LYS A 48 5.80 -11.92 -22.87
CA LYS A 48 6.74 -12.27 -23.95
C LYS A 48 7.99 -11.40 -23.90
N HIS A 49 7.83 -10.08 -23.84
CA HIS A 49 8.96 -9.15 -23.83
C HIS A 49 9.87 -9.37 -22.62
N PHE A 50 9.28 -9.60 -21.44
CA PHE A 50 10.04 -9.84 -20.22
C PHE A 50 10.85 -11.13 -20.30
N ASN A 51 10.27 -12.23 -20.77
CA ASN A 51 10.99 -13.52 -20.88
C ASN A 51 12.07 -13.52 -21.97
N GLU A 52 11.92 -12.72 -23.03
CA GLU A 52 12.93 -12.61 -24.08
C GLU A 52 14.10 -11.67 -23.70
N ASN A 53 13.83 -10.62 -22.93
CA ASN A 53 14.77 -9.52 -22.73
C ASN A 53 15.17 -9.29 -21.26
N HIS A 54 14.54 -9.98 -20.31
CA HIS A 54 14.62 -9.73 -18.87
C HIS A 54 14.44 -8.23 -18.53
N ARG A 55 13.45 -7.60 -19.17
CA ARG A 55 13.12 -6.18 -19.04
C ARG A 55 11.61 -5.97 -18.96
N ASN A 56 11.17 -5.00 -18.19
CA ASN A 56 9.78 -4.56 -18.21
C ASN A 56 9.65 -3.35 -19.17
N PRO A 57 8.81 -3.42 -20.23
CA PRO A 57 8.75 -2.39 -21.26
C PRO A 57 8.02 -1.11 -20.79
N GLU A 58 7.25 -1.20 -19.72
CA GLU A 58 6.39 -0.12 -19.21
C GLU A 58 6.99 0.55 -17.96
N PHE A 59 7.57 -0.25 -17.05
CA PHE A 59 8.11 0.20 -15.77
C PHE A 59 9.58 -0.17 -15.65
N LEU A 60 10.37 0.66 -14.95
CA LEU A 60 11.80 0.38 -14.71
C LEU A 60 12.56 0.07 -16.03
N LYS A 61 12.22 0.76 -17.12
CA LYS A 61 12.58 0.40 -18.51
C LYS A 61 14.08 0.18 -18.75
N ASP A 62 14.92 0.91 -18.02
CA ASP A 62 16.38 0.83 -18.16
C ASP A 62 17.01 -0.32 -17.35
N HIS A 63 16.23 -0.98 -16.48
CA HIS A 63 16.70 -2.03 -15.58
C HIS A 63 16.66 -3.42 -16.23
N VAL A 64 17.71 -4.22 -16.01
CA VAL A 64 17.75 -5.63 -16.39
C VAL A 64 17.47 -6.46 -15.15
N PHE A 65 16.46 -7.31 -15.22
CA PHE A 65 15.99 -8.15 -14.13
C PHE A 65 16.82 -9.45 -14.05
N PRO A 66 16.96 -10.06 -12.85
CA PRO A 66 17.60 -11.36 -12.68
C PRO A 66 16.96 -12.48 -13.54
N GLU A 67 17.78 -13.44 -13.97
CA GLU A 67 17.32 -14.62 -14.72
C GLU A 67 16.43 -15.56 -13.89
N THR A 68 16.43 -15.41 -12.56
CA THR A 68 15.56 -16.14 -11.63
C THR A 68 14.09 -15.72 -11.71
N ILE A 69 13.77 -14.71 -12.52
CA ILE A 69 12.42 -14.19 -12.71
C ILE A 69 11.85 -14.67 -14.05
N THR A 70 10.73 -15.37 -13.99
CA THR A 70 9.94 -15.77 -15.15
C THR A 70 8.60 -15.05 -15.15
N ALA A 71 8.27 -14.34 -16.24
CA ALA A 71 6.93 -13.78 -16.40
C ALA A 71 5.92 -14.86 -16.82
N VAL A 72 4.73 -14.84 -16.24
CA VAL A 72 3.63 -15.79 -16.53
C VAL A 72 2.32 -15.05 -16.82
N GLY A 73 1.46 -15.65 -17.67
CA GLY A 73 0.20 -15.06 -18.14
C GLY A 73 0.08 -15.14 -19.67
N PRO A 74 -0.96 -14.55 -20.29
CA PRO A 74 -1.92 -13.62 -19.69
C PRO A 74 -3.02 -14.29 -18.84
N GLU A 75 -3.22 -15.59 -18.98
CA GLU A 75 -4.22 -16.34 -18.23
C GLU A 75 -3.91 -16.35 -16.74
N PHE A 76 -4.94 -16.58 -15.92
CA PHE A 76 -4.75 -16.76 -14.48
C PHE A 76 -3.86 -17.99 -14.21
N PRO A 77 -2.93 -17.94 -13.22
CA PRO A 77 -2.03 -19.05 -12.91
C PRO A 77 -2.76 -20.39 -12.70
N SER A 78 -2.25 -21.47 -13.29
CA SER A 78 -2.84 -22.80 -13.17
C SER A 78 -2.81 -23.30 -11.72
N ALA A 79 -3.72 -24.20 -11.36
CA ALA A 79 -3.73 -24.79 -10.02
C ALA A 79 -2.43 -25.53 -9.68
N GLU A 80 -1.76 -26.14 -10.67
CA GLU A 80 -0.45 -26.76 -10.51
C GLU A 80 0.62 -25.72 -10.14
N LEU A 81 0.69 -24.62 -10.88
CA LEU A 81 1.64 -23.54 -10.59
C LEU A 81 1.38 -22.97 -9.20
N VAL A 82 0.13 -22.62 -8.89
CA VAL A 82 -0.29 -22.10 -7.58
C VAL A 82 0.13 -23.02 -6.43
N ARG A 83 -0.13 -24.33 -6.54
CA ARG A 83 0.19 -25.31 -5.47
C ARG A 83 1.69 -25.57 -5.30
N SER A 84 2.50 -25.18 -6.28
CA SER A 84 3.97 -25.29 -6.23
C SER A 84 4.65 -24.08 -5.56
N MET A 85 3.89 -23.02 -5.22
CA MET A 85 4.46 -21.81 -4.62
C MET A 85 4.56 -21.90 -3.11
N ASP A 86 5.59 -21.27 -2.56
CA ASP A 86 5.79 -21.07 -1.12
C ASP A 86 5.21 -19.72 -0.66
N VAL A 87 5.17 -18.74 -1.56
CA VAL A 87 4.77 -17.36 -1.28
C VAL A 87 3.89 -16.79 -2.38
N PHE A 88 2.83 -16.09 -1.99
CA PHE A 88 2.05 -15.21 -2.86
C PHE A 88 2.28 -13.76 -2.45
N LEU A 89 2.77 -12.96 -3.40
CA LEU A 89 2.95 -11.53 -3.24
C LEU A 89 1.91 -10.77 -4.06
N PHE A 90 1.00 -10.07 -3.41
CA PHE A 90 -0.04 -9.26 -4.05
C PHE A 90 0.41 -7.82 -4.19
N ALA A 91 0.87 -7.47 -5.40
CA ALA A 91 1.32 -6.14 -5.80
C ALA A 91 0.40 -5.51 -6.86
N ILE A 92 -0.90 -5.77 -6.73
CA ILE A 92 -1.98 -5.19 -7.54
C ILE A 92 -2.69 -4.07 -6.77
N PRO A 93 -3.30 -3.08 -7.45
CA PRO A 93 -4.13 -2.08 -6.77
C PRO A 93 -5.24 -2.72 -5.94
N THR A 94 -5.64 -2.09 -4.82
CA THR A 94 -6.68 -2.63 -3.90
C THR A 94 -7.96 -3.04 -4.65
N GLN A 95 -8.36 -2.30 -5.68
CA GLN A 95 -9.57 -2.59 -6.46
C GLN A 95 -9.54 -3.94 -7.20
N GLY A 96 -8.35 -4.48 -7.47
CA GLY A 96 -8.17 -5.79 -8.12
C GLY A 96 -8.06 -6.95 -7.14
N VAL A 97 -7.89 -6.69 -5.84
CA VAL A 97 -7.55 -7.75 -4.86
C VAL A 97 -8.70 -8.75 -4.71
N ARG A 98 -9.94 -8.29 -4.60
CA ARG A 98 -11.11 -9.16 -4.43
C ARG A 98 -11.28 -10.15 -5.56
N GLU A 99 -11.20 -9.66 -6.81
CA GLU A 99 -11.29 -10.49 -8.01
C GLU A 99 -10.15 -11.53 -8.06
N THR A 100 -8.91 -11.10 -7.83
CA THR A 100 -7.75 -11.99 -7.82
C THR A 100 -7.87 -13.07 -6.74
N LEU A 101 -8.29 -12.72 -5.53
CA LEU A 101 -8.48 -13.69 -4.45
C LEU A 101 -9.64 -14.65 -4.72
N ALA A 102 -10.74 -14.18 -5.31
CA ALA A 102 -11.86 -15.03 -5.71
C ALA A 102 -11.46 -16.07 -6.77
N ALA A 103 -10.62 -15.67 -7.73
CA ALA A 103 -10.07 -16.58 -8.74
C ALA A 103 -9.01 -17.54 -8.15
N LEU A 104 -8.24 -17.10 -7.15
CA LEU A 104 -7.23 -17.91 -6.49
C LEU A 104 -7.83 -18.99 -5.58
N LYS A 105 -8.87 -18.64 -4.81
CA LYS A 105 -9.45 -19.49 -3.76
C LYS A 105 -9.70 -20.96 -4.17
N PRO A 106 -10.30 -21.27 -5.33
CA PRO A 106 -10.59 -22.66 -5.72
C PRO A 106 -9.34 -23.51 -5.95
N THR A 107 -8.17 -22.88 -6.14
CA THR A 107 -6.91 -23.57 -6.43
C THR A 107 -6.07 -23.85 -5.18
N LEU A 108 -6.39 -23.20 -4.06
CA LEU A 108 -5.67 -23.32 -2.79
C LEU A 108 -5.83 -24.70 -2.16
N ASP A 109 -4.76 -25.19 -1.55
CA ASP A 109 -4.80 -26.29 -0.58
C ASP A 109 -4.74 -25.71 0.84
N LEU A 110 -5.86 -25.76 1.56
CA LEU A 110 -5.94 -25.18 2.91
C LEU A 110 -5.07 -25.93 3.94
N ASN A 111 -4.66 -27.18 3.66
CA ASN A 111 -3.75 -27.92 4.52
C ASN A 111 -2.29 -27.50 4.33
N LYS A 112 -1.98 -26.83 3.21
CA LYS A 112 -0.65 -26.38 2.83
C LYS A 112 -0.73 -24.97 2.22
N LEU A 113 -1.16 -24.02 3.04
CA LEU A 113 -1.23 -22.62 2.62
C LEU A 113 0.18 -22.03 2.42
N PRO A 114 0.45 -21.39 1.27
CA PRO A 114 1.64 -20.56 1.12
C PRO A 114 1.54 -19.29 1.99
N LEU A 115 2.65 -18.56 2.11
CA LEU A 115 2.66 -17.27 2.78
C LEU A 115 1.98 -16.21 1.92
N PHE A 116 0.96 -15.53 2.44
CA PHE A 116 0.26 -14.44 1.74
C PHE A 116 0.83 -13.10 2.18
N ILE A 117 1.40 -12.35 1.24
CA ILE A 117 2.00 -11.04 1.46
C ILE A 117 1.31 -10.00 0.59
N PHE A 118 0.81 -8.93 1.20
CA PHE A 118 0.11 -7.83 0.54
C PHE A 118 0.92 -6.54 0.65
N VAL A 119 1.03 -5.81 -0.46
CA VAL A 119 1.75 -4.52 -0.51
C VAL A 119 0.92 -3.39 -1.12
N ASN A 120 -0.35 -3.66 -1.44
CA ASN A 120 -1.30 -2.71 -1.96
C ASN A 120 -1.74 -1.70 -0.89
N LYS A 121 -2.10 -0.48 -1.29
CA LYS A 121 -2.30 0.66 -0.37
C LYS A 121 -3.53 1.47 -0.74
N GLY A 122 -4.69 1.03 -0.26
CA GLY A 122 -5.95 1.73 -0.51
C GLY A 122 -7.14 1.06 0.16
N ILE A 123 -8.32 1.64 -0.08
CA ILE A 123 -9.62 1.17 0.39
C ILE A 123 -10.44 0.74 -0.83
N GLU A 124 -11.11 -0.41 -0.78
CA GLU A 124 -11.96 -0.90 -1.87
C GLU A 124 -13.20 0.00 -2.06
N ILE A 125 -13.49 0.36 -3.32
CA ILE A 125 -14.67 1.16 -3.65
C ILE A 125 -15.93 0.30 -3.50
N GLY A 126 -16.97 0.88 -2.89
CA GLY A 126 -18.30 0.28 -2.78
C GLY A 126 -18.49 -0.61 -1.56
N THR A 127 -17.45 -1.30 -1.09
CA THR A 127 -17.48 -2.05 0.18
C THR A 127 -16.80 -1.30 1.32
N HIS A 128 -15.92 -0.34 1.00
CA HIS A 128 -15.09 0.41 1.94
C HIS A 128 -14.16 -0.49 2.77
N ALA A 129 -13.89 -1.70 2.26
CA ALA A 129 -13.12 -2.71 2.94
C ALA A 129 -11.62 -2.43 2.86
N LEU A 130 -10.93 -2.70 3.97
CA LEU A 130 -9.48 -2.90 3.97
C LEU A 130 -9.13 -4.25 3.33
N THR A 131 -7.87 -4.45 2.99
CA THR A 131 -7.44 -5.69 2.32
C THR A 131 -7.63 -6.90 3.23
N LEU A 132 -7.39 -6.77 4.53
CA LEU A 132 -7.68 -7.83 5.50
C LEU A 132 -9.17 -8.21 5.53
N ASP A 133 -10.08 -7.22 5.42
CA ASP A 133 -11.52 -7.46 5.31
C ASP A 133 -11.87 -8.21 4.01
N ILE A 134 -11.28 -7.80 2.88
CA ILE A 134 -11.43 -8.47 1.58
C ILE A 134 -10.99 -9.93 1.67
N ILE A 135 -9.81 -10.21 2.25
CA ILE A 135 -9.30 -11.58 2.41
C ILE A 135 -10.26 -12.42 3.24
N ALA A 136 -10.78 -11.85 4.34
CA ALA A 136 -11.72 -12.54 5.19
C ALA A 136 -13.06 -12.82 4.48
N ASP A 137 -13.53 -11.93 3.60
CA ASP A 137 -14.72 -12.14 2.77
C ASP A 137 -14.49 -13.21 1.69
N THR A 138 -13.33 -13.19 1.02
CA THR A 138 -13.08 -14.02 -0.16
C THR A 138 -12.51 -15.37 0.24
N CYS A 139 -11.39 -15.39 0.96
CA CYS A 139 -10.62 -16.59 1.28
C CYS A 139 -10.97 -17.17 2.66
N GLY A 140 -11.64 -16.40 3.52
CA GLY A 140 -12.08 -16.83 4.84
C GLY A 140 -11.11 -16.47 5.98
N PRO A 141 -11.53 -16.68 7.24
CA PRO A 141 -10.83 -16.18 8.42
C PRO A 141 -9.46 -16.83 8.64
N GLU A 142 -9.28 -18.09 8.26
CA GLU A 142 -8.00 -18.80 8.43
C GLU A 142 -6.89 -18.18 7.57
N VAL A 143 -7.20 -17.82 6.31
CA VAL A 143 -6.25 -17.12 5.44
C VAL A 143 -6.02 -15.68 5.91
N ALA A 144 -7.07 -14.98 6.32
CA ALA A 144 -6.96 -13.61 6.80
C ALA A 144 -6.09 -13.48 8.07
N LYS A 145 -6.21 -14.41 9.04
CA LYS A 145 -5.39 -14.42 10.26
C LYS A 145 -3.88 -14.53 10.01
N VAL A 146 -3.48 -15.16 8.91
CA VAL A 146 -2.07 -15.36 8.56
C VAL A 146 -1.57 -14.45 7.45
N ALA A 147 -2.45 -13.62 6.88
CA ALA A 147 -2.07 -12.61 5.91
C ALA A 147 -1.05 -11.63 6.51
N THR A 148 -0.08 -11.25 5.70
CA THR A 148 1.01 -10.35 6.10
C THR A 148 1.04 -9.13 5.18
N PHE A 149 1.28 -7.97 5.76
CA PHE A 149 1.23 -6.68 5.07
C PHE A 149 2.59 -6.00 5.17
N ILE A 150 3.12 -5.51 4.04
CA ILE A 150 4.37 -4.75 4.01
C ILE A 150 4.09 -3.33 3.55
N SER A 151 4.50 -2.35 4.36
CA SER A 151 4.37 -0.93 4.04
C SER A 151 5.53 -0.12 4.62
N GLY A 152 5.76 1.07 4.09
CA GLY A 152 6.90 1.91 4.47
C GLY A 152 7.41 2.77 3.33
N PRO A 153 8.36 3.69 3.61
CA PRO A 153 9.00 4.53 2.60
C PRO A 153 9.83 3.66 1.65
N SER A 154 9.30 3.41 0.45
CA SER A 154 9.77 2.30 -0.41
C SER A 154 9.64 2.63 -1.91
N PHE A 155 10.24 3.74 -2.37
CA PHE A 155 10.19 4.04 -3.80
C PHE A 155 10.89 2.98 -4.64
N ALA A 156 10.14 2.42 -5.61
CA ALA A 156 10.59 1.32 -6.47
C ALA A 156 11.96 1.55 -7.11
N LYS A 157 12.20 2.76 -7.63
CA LYS A 157 13.47 3.12 -8.29
C LYS A 157 14.65 3.09 -7.33
N GLU A 158 14.45 3.35 -6.04
CA GLU A 158 15.50 3.36 -5.03
C GLU A 158 15.81 1.93 -4.56
N ILE A 159 14.78 1.10 -4.39
CA ILE A 159 14.93 -0.32 -4.06
C ILE A 159 15.72 -1.06 -5.15
N VAL A 160 15.34 -0.88 -6.43
CA VAL A 160 16.07 -1.46 -7.57
C VAL A 160 17.53 -0.98 -7.64
N LYS A 161 17.82 0.23 -7.14
CA LYS A 161 19.19 0.75 -7.01
C LYS A 161 19.90 0.29 -5.73
N ARG A 162 19.32 -0.64 -4.97
CA ARG A 162 19.79 -1.11 -3.66
C ARG A 162 20.12 0.03 -2.68
N GLN A 163 19.38 1.13 -2.75
CA GLN A 163 19.49 2.19 -1.75
C GLN A 163 18.90 1.68 -0.42
N PRO A 164 19.50 2.03 0.73
CA PRO A 164 18.99 1.61 2.04
C PRO A 164 17.51 1.94 2.20
N THR A 165 16.69 0.90 2.28
CA THR A 165 15.24 0.98 2.40
C THR A 165 14.81 0.24 3.66
N SER A 166 13.83 0.78 4.40
CA SER A 166 13.27 0.10 5.57
C SER A 166 11.75 0.09 5.50
N VAL A 167 11.16 -1.04 5.87
CA VAL A 167 9.70 -1.25 5.83
C VAL A 167 9.18 -1.91 7.11
N SER A 168 7.93 -1.63 7.44
CA SER A 168 7.15 -2.35 8.42
C SER A 168 6.52 -3.61 7.79
N VAL A 169 6.50 -4.70 8.54
CA VAL A 169 5.91 -5.98 8.17
C VAL A 169 4.93 -6.40 9.28
N ALA A 170 3.64 -6.44 9.01
CA ALA A 170 2.63 -6.70 10.04
C ALA A 170 1.71 -7.88 9.70
N SER A 171 1.39 -8.68 10.72
CA SER A 171 0.41 -9.76 10.63
C SER A 171 -0.20 -10.00 12.01
N LEU A 172 -1.45 -10.51 12.06
CA LEU A 172 -2.02 -11.03 13.31
C LEU A 172 -1.28 -12.27 13.83
N SER A 173 -0.49 -12.92 12.96
CA SER A 173 0.37 -14.04 13.32
C SER A 173 1.85 -13.60 13.35
N PRO A 174 2.47 -13.48 14.54
CA PRO A 174 3.87 -13.09 14.65
C PRO A 174 4.82 -13.98 13.82
N GLY A 175 4.55 -15.28 13.76
CA GLY A 175 5.34 -16.22 12.96
C GLY A 175 5.25 -15.98 11.45
N HIS A 176 4.12 -15.47 10.93
CA HIS A 176 4.00 -15.12 9.51
C HIS A 176 4.68 -13.78 9.21
N ALA A 177 4.58 -12.80 10.12
CA ALA A 177 5.33 -11.55 10.02
C ALA A 177 6.85 -11.81 10.01
N GLU A 178 7.35 -12.71 10.87
CA GLU A 178 8.76 -13.10 10.89
C GLU A 178 9.20 -13.82 9.61
N LYS A 179 8.42 -14.79 9.12
CA LYS A 179 8.70 -15.47 7.83
C LYS A 179 8.78 -14.48 6.67
N ALA A 180 7.80 -13.57 6.55
CA ALA A 180 7.81 -12.54 5.51
C ALA A 180 9.01 -11.61 5.65
N SER A 181 9.35 -11.21 6.88
CA SER A 181 10.54 -10.42 7.16
C SER A 181 11.80 -11.13 6.68
N GLN A 182 11.97 -12.42 7.00
CA GLN A 182 13.14 -13.22 6.60
C GLN A 182 13.28 -13.36 5.07
N ILE A 183 12.16 -13.50 4.34
CA ILE A 183 12.16 -13.57 2.87
C ILE A 183 12.63 -12.26 2.24
N PHE A 184 12.23 -11.12 2.80
CA PHE A 184 12.56 -9.81 2.22
C PHE A 184 13.85 -9.19 2.76
N HIS A 185 14.35 -9.60 3.92
CA HIS A 185 15.45 -8.92 4.58
C HIS A 185 16.76 -9.08 3.81
N GLN A 186 17.39 -7.96 3.46
CA GLN A 186 18.69 -7.87 2.80
C GLN A 186 19.54 -6.76 3.42
N PRO A 187 20.87 -6.73 3.19
CA PRO A 187 21.74 -5.66 3.70
C PRO A 187 21.29 -4.23 3.33
N TRP A 188 20.55 -4.06 2.23
CA TRP A 188 19.97 -2.79 1.78
C TRP A 188 18.45 -2.68 1.96
N PHE A 189 17.77 -3.73 2.43
CA PHE A 189 16.31 -3.75 2.61
C PHE A 189 15.96 -4.34 3.97
N ARG A 190 15.63 -3.47 4.94
CA ARG A 190 15.43 -3.85 6.33
C ARG A 190 13.95 -3.94 6.69
N CYS A 191 13.54 -5.10 7.16
CA CYS A 191 12.19 -5.36 7.63
C CYS A 191 12.08 -5.22 9.16
N TYR A 192 11.01 -4.57 9.63
CA TYR A 192 10.65 -4.43 11.04
C TYR A 192 9.25 -5.01 11.29
N THR A 193 9.15 -6.04 12.12
CA THR A 193 7.89 -6.75 12.36
C THR A 193 6.97 -6.01 13.35
N GLY A 194 5.66 -6.14 13.16
CA GLY A 194 4.62 -5.67 14.08
C GLY A 194 3.37 -6.54 14.03
N ASP A 195 2.40 -6.26 14.89
CA ASP A 195 1.18 -7.06 15.11
C ASP A 195 -0.12 -6.30 14.77
N ASP A 196 -0.01 -5.08 14.23
CA ASP A 196 -1.15 -4.22 13.86
C ASP A 196 -1.27 -4.08 12.33
N PRO A 197 -1.77 -5.11 11.62
CA PRO A 197 -1.97 -5.04 10.18
C PRO A 197 -3.02 -3.99 9.79
N ILE A 198 -4.06 -3.80 10.60
CA ILE A 198 -5.10 -2.78 10.37
C ILE A 198 -4.47 -1.38 10.33
N GLY A 199 -3.61 -1.06 11.32
CA GLY A 199 -2.89 0.20 11.34
C GLY A 199 -1.94 0.37 10.15
N VAL A 200 -1.25 -0.69 9.72
CA VAL A 200 -0.36 -0.66 8.56
C VAL A 200 -1.13 -0.41 7.25
N GLU A 201 -2.27 -1.08 7.07
CA GLU A 201 -3.15 -0.89 5.91
C GLU A 201 -3.71 0.53 5.85
N LEU A 202 -4.27 1.01 6.97
CA LEU A 202 -4.80 2.37 7.08
C LEU A 202 -3.69 3.41 6.84
N ALA A 203 -2.54 3.27 7.49
CA ALA A 203 -1.42 4.18 7.28
C ALA A 203 -1.01 4.27 5.80
N GLY A 204 -0.86 3.12 5.13
CA GLY A 204 -0.53 3.04 3.72
C GLY A 204 -1.57 3.65 2.80
N ALA A 205 -2.86 3.42 3.06
CA ALA A 205 -3.97 3.98 2.28
C ALA A 205 -4.09 5.50 2.48
N LEU A 206 -4.19 5.94 3.73
CA LEU A 206 -4.49 7.31 4.09
C LEU A 206 -3.41 8.30 3.64
N LYS A 207 -2.12 7.91 3.72
CA LYS A 207 -1.00 8.79 3.33
C LYS A 207 -1.10 9.29 1.88
N ASN A 208 -1.72 8.50 0.99
CA ASN A 208 -1.91 8.87 -0.41
C ASN A 208 -2.87 10.06 -0.56
N VAL A 209 -3.89 10.18 0.31
CA VAL A 209 -4.82 11.32 0.34
C VAL A 209 -4.10 12.59 0.79
N TYR A 210 -3.28 12.50 1.85
CA TYR A 210 -2.52 13.65 2.33
C TYR A 210 -1.39 14.07 1.38
N ALA A 211 -0.85 13.14 0.60
CA ALA A 211 0.09 13.47 -0.48
C ALA A 211 -0.58 14.32 -1.57
N ILE A 212 -1.86 14.09 -1.88
CA ILE A 212 -2.64 14.97 -2.78
C ILE A 212 -2.75 16.36 -2.15
N ALA A 213 -3.08 16.47 -0.86
CA ALA A 213 -3.15 17.77 -0.17
C ALA A 213 -1.79 18.52 -0.20
N ALA A 214 -0.68 17.82 0.04
CA ALA A 214 0.66 18.39 -0.04
C ALA A 214 0.98 18.88 -1.46
N GLY A 215 0.63 18.09 -2.48
CA GLY A 215 0.74 18.51 -3.87
C GLY A 215 -0.07 19.77 -4.16
N MET A 216 -1.34 19.82 -3.74
CA MET A 216 -2.22 20.98 -3.92
C MET A 216 -1.63 22.25 -3.35
N ALA A 217 -1.08 22.18 -2.13
CA ALA A 217 -0.43 23.32 -1.48
C ALA A 217 0.77 23.83 -2.29
N ASP A 218 1.64 22.93 -2.77
CA ASP A 218 2.78 23.31 -3.60
C ASP A 218 2.33 23.84 -4.98
N GLY A 219 1.23 23.30 -5.53
CA GLY A 219 0.59 23.80 -6.74
C GLY A 219 0.13 25.25 -6.62
N LEU A 220 -0.45 25.61 -5.47
CA LEU A 220 -0.82 26.98 -5.10
C LEU A 220 0.39 27.90 -4.86
N GLY A 221 1.61 27.36 -4.78
CA GLY A 221 2.83 28.12 -4.50
C GLY A 221 3.11 28.30 -3.01
N PHE A 222 2.49 27.51 -2.14
CA PHE A 222 2.89 27.46 -0.74
C PHE A 222 4.23 26.74 -0.57
N GLU A 223 4.93 27.07 0.51
CA GLU A 223 6.31 26.63 0.73
C GLU A 223 6.41 25.66 1.93
N ASN A 224 7.64 25.47 2.42
CA ASN A 224 8.00 24.41 3.37
C ASN A 224 7.24 24.46 4.71
N ASN A 225 6.87 25.64 5.21
CA ASN A 225 6.06 25.75 6.43
C ASN A 225 4.70 25.06 6.27
N THR A 226 4.04 25.29 5.12
CA THR A 226 2.77 24.67 4.80
C THR A 226 2.91 23.17 4.61
N ARG A 227 3.98 22.71 3.94
CA ARG A 227 4.25 21.27 3.78
C ARG A 227 4.46 20.58 5.13
N ALA A 228 5.27 21.18 6.01
CA ALA A 228 5.50 20.64 7.35
C ALA A 228 4.19 20.59 8.16
N MET A 229 3.38 21.65 8.12
CA MET A 229 2.07 21.68 8.76
C MET A 229 1.14 20.57 8.22
N LEU A 230 1.05 20.40 6.89
CA LEU A 230 0.20 19.39 6.27
C LEU A 230 0.63 17.97 6.62
N ILE A 231 1.93 17.69 6.67
CA ILE A 231 2.43 16.37 7.09
C ILE A 231 2.05 16.12 8.56
N THR A 232 2.29 17.08 9.46
CA THR A 232 1.99 16.92 10.89
C THR A 232 0.49 16.79 11.15
N ARG A 233 -0.34 17.65 10.55
CA ARG A 233 -1.80 17.60 10.73
C ARG A 233 -2.43 16.41 10.01
N GLY A 234 -1.88 16.02 8.86
CA GLY A 234 -2.27 14.79 8.16
C GLY A 234 -1.98 13.55 9.00
N LEU A 235 -0.81 13.47 9.63
CA LEU A 235 -0.49 12.39 10.57
C LEU A 235 -1.47 12.35 11.75
N ALA A 236 -1.86 13.52 12.28
CA ALA A 236 -2.84 13.59 13.36
C ALA A 236 -4.23 13.07 12.93
N GLU A 237 -4.70 13.43 11.73
CA GLU A 237 -5.95 12.89 11.18
C GLU A 237 -5.85 11.38 10.91
N MET A 238 -4.74 10.91 10.30
CA MET A 238 -4.48 9.48 10.10
C MET A 238 -4.56 8.70 11.39
N THR A 239 -3.91 9.20 12.45
CA THR A 239 -3.90 8.57 13.77
C THR A 239 -5.30 8.53 14.36
N ARG A 240 -6.05 9.64 14.29
CA ARG A 240 -7.44 9.72 14.79
C ARG A 240 -8.36 8.72 14.11
N ILE A 241 -8.30 8.66 12.78
CA ILE A 241 -9.08 7.73 11.95
C ILE A 241 -8.71 6.30 12.28
N GLY A 242 -7.40 6.01 12.33
CA GLY A 242 -6.86 4.70 12.70
C GLY A 242 -7.31 4.23 14.06
N THR A 243 -7.15 5.08 15.08
CA THR A 243 -7.59 4.78 16.43
C THR A 243 -9.09 4.50 16.47
N ALA A 244 -9.94 5.35 15.87
CA ALA A 244 -11.39 5.11 15.83
C ALA A 244 -11.79 3.83 15.08
N TYR A 245 -11.03 3.45 14.05
CA TYR A 245 -11.21 2.18 13.36
C TYR A 245 -10.85 0.99 14.25
N GLY A 246 -9.88 1.17 15.14
CA GLY A 246 -9.40 0.21 16.14
C GLY A 246 -7.95 -0.24 15.94
N ALA A 247 -7.17 0.51 15.15
CA ALA A 247 -5.73 0.33 15.03
C ALA A 247 -4.98 0.95 16.22
N SER A 248 -3.74 0.52 16.44
CA SER A 248 -2.85 1.12 17.43
C SER A 248 -2.41 2.52 16.97
N PRO A 249 -2.55 3.57 17.81
CA PRO A 249 -2.04 4.90 17.46
C PRO A 249 -0.52 4.91 17.25
N LEU A 250 0.22 3.97 17.88
CA LEU A 250 1.68 3.88 17.74
C LEU A 250 2.11 3.43 16.33
N THR A 251 1.26 2.71 15.60
CA THR A 251 1.55 2.27 14.23
C THR A 251 1.76 3.46 13.29
N PHE A 252 1.10 4.59 13.54
CA PHE A 252 1.25 5.81 12.76
C PHE A 252 2.61 6.50 12.98
N LEU A 253 3.32 6.19 14.06
CA LEU A 253 4.69 6.66 14.30
C LEU A 253 5.76 5.77 13.64
N SER A 254 5.36 4.69 12.98
CA SER A 254 6.26 3.73 12.34
C SER A 254 6.65 4.12 10.90
N LEU A 255 7.43 3.25 10.24
CA LEU A 255 7.77 3.36 8.83
C LEU A 255 6.52 3.37 7.93
N ALA A 256 5.52 2.53 8.23
CA ALA A 256 4.25 2.51 7.49
C ALA A 256 3.45 3.82 7.63
N GLY A 257 3.57 4.49 8.78
CA GLY A 257 2.91 5.75 9.10
C GLY A 257 3.70 6.96 8.65
N VAL A 258 4.30 7.67 9.59
CA VAL A 258 5.04 8.92 9.36
C VAL A 258 6.15 8.77 8.33
N GLY A 259 6.85 7.63 8.29
CA GLY A 259 7.92 7.39 7.33
C GLY A 259 7.42 7.47 5.88
N ASP A 260 6.42 6.67 5.54
CA ASP A 260 5.85 6.63 4.19
C ASP A 260 5.07 7.91 3.85
N LEU A 261 4.39 8.52 4.83
CA LEU A 261 3.74 9.83 4.68
C LEU A 261 4.75 10.89 4.27
N PHE A 262 5.86 11.01 5.00
CA PHE A 262 6.88 12.02 4.74
C PHE A 262 7.48 11.88 3.35
N LEU A 263 7.86 10.64 2.96
CA LEU A 263 8.39 10.35 1.63
C LEU A 263 7.39 10.76 0.53
N THR A 264 6.12 10.42 0.71
CA THR A 264 5.09 10.57 -0.33
C THR A 264 4.64 12.02 -0.50
N CYS A 265 4.60 12.79 0.59
CA CYS A 265 4.26 14.22 0.56
C CYS A 265 5.41 15.13 0.09
N SER A 266 6.64 14.62 0.04
CA SER A 266 7.85 15.42 -0.22
C SER A 266 8.52 15.10 -1.55
N SER A 267 7.84 14.39 -2.46
CA SER A 267 8.44 13.95 -3.72
C SER A 267 7.50 14.04 -4.90
N SER A 268 7.97 14.68 -5.98
CA SER A 268 7.31 14.69 -7.29
C SER A 268 7.28 13.32 -7.96
N THR A 269 8.02 12.32 -7.44
CA THR A 269 7.92 10.93 -7.92
C THR A 269 6.61 10.26 -7.47
N SER A 270 5.98 10.78 -6.41
CA SER A 270 4.66 10.35 -5.96
C SER A 270 3.58 10.78 -6.96
N ARG A 271 2.82 9.81 -7.47
CA ARG A 271 1.69 10.08 -8.38
C ARG A 271 0.59 10.88 -7.68
N ASN A 272 0.32 10.57 -6.42
CA ASN A 272 -0.67 11.28 -5.60
C ASN A 272 -0.27 12.74 -5.38
N TYR A 273 1.00 12.99 -5.06
CA TYR A 273 1.52 14.35 -4.99
C TYR A 273 1.39 15.08 -6.34
N THR A 274 1.72 14.41 -7.44
CA THR A 274 1.61 14.99 -8.79
C THR A 274 0.17 15.37 -9.14
N VAL A 275 -0.80 14.52 -8.82
CA VAL A 275 -2.24 14.83 -8.98
C VAL A 275 -2.58 16.09 -8.18
N GLY A 276 -2.18 16.14 -6.91
CA GLY A 276 -2.39 17.31 -6.07
C GLY A 276 -1.78 18.58 -6.66
N PHE A 277 -0.53 18.51 -7.11
CA PHE A 277 0.19 19.64 -7.69
C PHE A 277 -0.53 20.22 -8.91
N ARG A 278 -0.98 19.36 -9.82
CA ARG A 278 -1.75 19.76 -11.01
C ARG A 278 -3.10 20.37 -10.66
N LEU A 279 -3.82 19.79 -9.68
CA LEU A 279 -5.05 20.39 -9.14
C LEU A 279 -4.80 21.78 -8.55
N GLY A 280 -3.71 21.95 -7.79
CA GLY A 280 -3.30 23.24 -7.26
C GLY A 280 -2.91 24.27 -8.32
N LYS A 281 -2.51 23.82 -9.52
CA LYS A 281 -2.31 24.67 -10.72
C LYS A 281 -3.60 25.00 -11.47
N GLY A 282 -4.73 24.45 -11.05
CA GLY A 282 -6.05 24.71 -11.64
C GLY A 282 -6.45 23.76 -12.77
N GLU A 283 -5.71 22.67 -12.99
CA GLU A 283 -6.11 21.64 -13.95
C GLU A 283 -7.34 20.86 -13.44
N LYS A 284 -8.20 20.38 -14.35
CA LYS A 284 -9.36 19.57 -13.99
C LYS A 284 -8.97 18.12 -13.71
N ILE A 285 -9.63 17.50 -12.73
CA ILE A 285 -9.31 16.13 -12.31
C ILE A 285 -9.40 15.10 -13.44
N GLN A 286 -10.37 15.24 -14.34
CA GLN A 286 -10.56 14.33 -15.47
C GLN A 286 -9.33 14.36 -16.40
N ASP A 287 -8.89 15.55 -16.80
CA ASP A 287 -7.71 15.73 -17.65
C ASP A 287 -6.44 15.17 -16.98
N ILE A 288 -6.33 15.33 -15.66
CA ILE A 288 -5.21 14.79 -14.90
C ILE A 288 -5.20 13.27 -14.95
N VAL A 289 -6.31 12.62 -14.66
CA VAL A 289 -6.41 11.15 -14.65
C VAL A 289 -6.12 10.58 -16.04
N ASP A 290 -6.64 11.19 -17.09
CA ASP A 290 -6.46 10.72 -18.48
C ASP A 290 -5.01 10.83 -18.97
N THR A 291 -4.24 11.78 -18.43
CA THR A 291 -2.85 12.04 -18.84
C THR A 291 -1.79 11.52 -17.86
N LEU A 292 -2.17 11.05 -16.67
CA LEU A 292 -1.24 10.56 -15.65
C LEU A 292 -0.52 9.26 -16.08
N GLY A 293 -1.12 8.50 -17.00
CA GLY A 293 -0.57 7.25 -17.55
C GLY A 293 -0.48 6.09 -16.53
N SER A 294 -1.00 6.28 -15.32
CA SER A 294 -1.01 5.27 -14.26
C SER A 294 -2.06 5.61 -13.19
N VAL A 295 -2.40 4.65 -12.33
CA VAL A 295 -3.41 4.84 -11.27
C VAL A 295 -2.83 5.62 -10.09
N ALA A 296 -3.53 6.67 -9.66
CA ALA A 296 -3.29 7.36 -8.39
C ALA A 296 -4.26 6.83 -7.31
N GLU A 297 -3.80 5.87 -6.50
CA GLU A 297 -4.64 5.23 -5.46
C GLU A 297 -5.26 6.21 -4.46
N GLY A 298 -4.64 7.38 -4.23
CA GLY A 298 -5.17 8.42 -3.34
C GLY A 298 -6.49 9.01 -3.81
N VAL A 299 -6.73 9.08 -5.13
CA VAL A 299 -8.00 9.57 -5.69
C VAL A 299 -9.13 8.63 -5.29
N THR A 300 -8.97 7.34 -5.55
CA THR A 300 -9.97 6.32 -5.18
C THR A 300 -10.09 6.15 -3.67
N THR A 301 -8.97 6.24 -2.94
CA THR A 301 -8.94 6.13 -1.47
C THR A 301 -9.70 7.28 -0.82
N ALA A 302 -9.61 8.50 -1.34
CA ALA A 302 -10.35 9.64 -0.79
C ALA A 302 -11.88 9.41 -0.78
N LYS A 303 -12.41 8.72 -1.80
CA LYS A 303 -13.83 8.36 -1.87
C LYS A 303 -14.22 7.38 -0.76
N GLY A 304 -13.48 6.28 -0.64
CA GLY A 304 -13.74 5.30 0.43
C GLY A 304 -13.52 5.86 1.83
N LEU A 305 -12.53 6.75 1.97
CA LEU A 305 -12.20 7.39 3.24
C LEU A 305 -13.33 8.30 3.74
N LYS A 306 -13.98 9.06 2.86
CA LYS A 306 -15.08 9.95 3.24
C LYS A 306 -16.18 9.19 3.97
N GLU A 307 -16.60 8.06 3.41
CA GLU A 307 -17.62 7.19 4.00
C GLU A 307 -17.17 6.61 5.35
N ILE A 308 -15.91 6.13 5.44
CA ILE A 308 -15.35 5.65 6.72
C ILE A 308 -15.36 6.75 7.79
N THR A 309 -14.94 7.98 7.45
CA THR A 309 -14.91 9.08 8.42
C THR A 309 -16.30 9.49 8.89
N ASP A 310 -17.29 9.47 7.99
CA ASP A 310 -18.67 9.80 8.31
C ASP A 310 -19.30 8.73 9.22
N ASP A 311 -19.10 7.45 8.91
CA ASP A 311 -19.56 6.32 9.72
C ASP A 311 -18.94 6.28 11.12
N LEU A 312 -17.66 6.66 11.22
CA LEU A 312 -16.96 6.74 12.49
C LEU A 312 -17.28 8.01 13.29
N GLY A 313 -17.89 9.02 12.68
CA GLY A 313 -18.08 10.35 13.27
C GLY A 313 -16.76 11.04 13.59
N VAL A 314 -15.70 10.76 12.82
CA VAL A 314 -14.36 11.31 13.04
C VAL A 314 -14.14 12.55 12.20
N SER A 315 -13.80 13.65 12.85
CA SER A 315 -13.40 14.88 12.14
C SER A 315 -12.07 14.67 11.41
N ALA A 316 -12.06 14.84 10.09
CA ALA A 316 -10.86 14.82 9.25
C ALA A 316 -10.93 15.96 8.19
N PRO A 317 -10.72 17.23 8.59
CA PRO A 317 -10.92 18.38 7.70
C PRO A 317 -10.04 18.37 6.44
N ILE A 318 -8.78 17.94 6.53
CA ILE A 318 -7.89 17.88 5.37
C ILE A 318 -8.36 16.78 4.41
N ALA A 319 -8.63 15.58 4.91
CA ALA A 319 -9.17 14.50 4.09
C ALA A 319 -10.51 14.87 3.42
N THR A 320 -11.39 15.56 4.16
CA THR A 320 -12.68 16.06 3.65
C THR A 320 -12.46 17.09 2.55
N ALA A 321 -11.55 18.05 2.74
CA ALA A 321 -11.24 19.04 1.71
C ALA A 321 -10.67 18.40 0.43
N VAL A 322 -9.82 17.37 0.56
CA VAL A 322 -9.32 16.60 -0.60
C VAL A 322 -10.48 15.92 -1.32
N TYR A 323 -11.39 15.26 -0.60
CA TYR A 323 -12.58 14.64 -1.19
C TYR A 323 -13.43 15.66 -1.95
N GLU A 324 -13.74 16.80 -1.33
CA GLU A 324 -14.55 17.86 -1.93
C GLU A 324 -13.92 18.44 -3.21
N VAL A 325 -12.60 18.61 -3.26
CA VAL A 325 -11.93 19.04 -4.49
C VAL A 325 -12.02 17.96 -5.58
N LEU A 326 -11.79 16.70 -5.23
CA LEU A 326 -11.76 15.59 -6.20
C LEU A 326 -13.14 15.24 -6.76
N TYR A 327 -14.20 15.34 -5.95
CA TYR A 327 -15.51 14.79 -6.26
C TYR A 327 -16.66 15.81 -6.26
N GLU A 328 -16.46 17.00 -5.71
CA GLU A 328 -17.48 18.06 -5.66
C GLU A 328 -17.06 19.35 -6.38
N ASP A 329 -15.99 19.29 -7.18
CA ASP A 329 -15.42 20.41 -7.97
C ASP A 329 -15.18 21.68 -7.13
N LYS A 330 -14.81 21.52 -5.84
CA LYS A 330 -14.45 22.67 -5.00
C LYS A 330 -13.09 23.23 -5.41
N ASP A 331 -12.98 24.56 -5.36
CA ASP A 331 -11.72 25.26 -5.61
C ASP A 331 -10.69 25.01 -4.49
N VAL A 332 -9.45 24.70 -4.90
CA VAL A 332 -8.34 24.36 -3.99
C VAL A 332 -7.99 25.55 -3.08
N ALA A 333 -7.91 26.76 -3.63
CA ALA A 333 -7.52 27.94 -2.86
C ALA A 333 -8.61 28.35 -1.86
N ALA A 334 -9.89 28.23 -2.25
CA ALA A 334 -11.02 28.42 -1.35
C ALA A 334 -10.99 27.40 -0.22
N ARG A 335 -10.73 26.12 -0.50
CA ARG A 335 -10.64 25.09 0.54
C ARG A 335 -9.49 25.31 1.52
N ALA A 336 -8.33 25.74 1.03
CA ALA A 336 -7.20 26.10 1.88
C ALA A 336 -7.57 27.25 2.85
N LYS A 337 -8.26 28.29 2.36
CA LYS A 337 -8.74 29.40 3.20
C LYS A 337 -9.72 28.94 4.29
N VAL A 338 -10.64 28.02 3.96
CA VAL A 338 -11.58 27.47 4.94
C VAL A 338 -10.83 26.72 6.03
N LEU A 339 -9.86 25.88 5.68
CA LEU A 339 -9.06 25.12 6.67
C LEU A 339 -8.32 26.04 7.64
N MET A 340 -7.72 27.12 7.15
CA MET A 340 -7.03 28.11 7.99
C MET A 340 -7.98 28.97 8.85
N SER A 341 -9.27 28.97 8.54
CA SER A 341 -10.30 29.74 9.26
C SER A 341 -11.02 28.90 10.31
N LEU A 342 -10.65 27.62 10.47
CA LEU A 342 -11.19 26.76 11.52
C LEU A 342 -10.79 27.29 12.91
N PRO A 343 -11.64 27.12 13.94
CA PRO A 343 -11.32 27.59 15.28
C PRO A 343 -10.08 26.86 15.85
N PRO A 344 -9.35 27.50 16.79
CA PRO A 344 -8.27 26.83 17.51
C PRO A 344 -8.76 25.53 18.16
N MET A 345 -7.93 24.49 18.11
CA MET A 345 -8.24 23.17 18.64
C MET A 345 -7.05 22.59 19.39
N GLN A 346 -7.29 21.57 20.23
CA GLN A 346 -6.21 20.79 20.82
C GLN A 346 -5.41 20.07 19.72
N GLU A 347 -4.10 19.98 19.91
CA GLU A 347 -3.21 19.44 18.88
C GLU A 347 -3.41 17.94 18.66
N LEU A 348 -3.52 17.18 19.76
CA LEU A 348 -3.75 15.74 19.78
C LEU A 348 -5.06 15.45 20.52
N ASP A 349 -5.97 14.78 19.82
CA ASP A 349 -7.24 14.29 20.36
C ASP A 349 -7.50 12.90 19.75
N LEU A 350 -7.46 11.88 20.60
CA LEU A 350 -7.62 10.48 20.20
C LEU A 350 -8.98 9.95 20.68
N PRO A 351 -9.85 9.50 19.76
CA PRO A 351 -11.16 8.99 20.11
C PRO A 351 -11.04 7.64 20.81
N SER A 352 -12.02 7.34 21.65
CA SER A 352 -12.24 5.99 22.17
C SER A 352 -13.24 5.25 21.28
N ALA A 353 -12.75 4.50 20.29
CA ALA A 353 -13.60 3.58 19.52
C ALA A 353 -12.74 2.60 18.74
N GLY A 354 -13.24 1.38 18.51
CA GLY A 354 -12.58 0.36 17.68
C GLY A 354 -13.59 -0.59 17.05
N LYS A 355 -14.80 -0.11 16.75
CA LYS A 355 -15.94 -0.96 16.32
C LYS A 355 -15.65 -1.71 15.01
N PRO A 356 -15.10 -1.09 13.95
CA PRO A 356 -14.74 -1.83 12.73
C PRO A 356 -13.74 -2.95 13.01
N ALA A 357 -12.63 -2.66 13.70
CA ALA A 357 -11.67 -3.68 14.09
C ALA A 357 -12.30 -4.77 14.97
N GLN A 358 -13.15 -4.42 15.94
CA GLN A 358 -13.86 -5.41 16.76
C GLN A 358 -14.76 -6.33 15.93
N ARG A 359 -15.50 -5.79 14.95
CA ARG A 359 -16.30 -6.60 14.02
C ARG A 359 -15.42 -7.52 13.19
N LEU A 360 -14.29 -7.03 12.70
CA LEU A 360 -13.32 -7.84 11.97
C LEU A 360 -12.72 -8.92 12.87
N MET A 361 -12.24 -8.59 14.07
CA MET A 361 -11.69 -9.56 15.02
C MET A 361 -12.71 -10.63 15.41
N LYS A 362 -13.99 -10.27 15.55
CA LYS A 362 -15.08 -11.23 15.75
C LYS A 362 -15.30 -12.13 14.53
N LYS A 363 -15.29 -11.56 13.32
CA LYS A 363 -15.34 -12.30 12.05
C LYS A 363 -14.16 -13.28 11.91
N LEU A 364 -13.00 -12.92 12.43
CA LEU A 364 -11.79 -13.75 12.47
C LEU A 364 -11.77 -14.76 13.63
N GLY A 365 -12.71 -14.70 14.58
CA GLY A 365 -12.71 -15.54 15.78
C GLY A 365 -11.53 -15.27 16.72
N VAL A 366 -10.95 -14.08 16.67
CA VAL A 366 -9.82 -13.65 17.53
C VAL A 366 -10.31 -12.92 18.78
N ALA A 367 -11.53 -12.37 18.75
CA ALA A 367 -12.18 -11.73 19.90
C ALA A 367 -13.60 -12.32 20.11
N THR A 368 -13.99 -12.50 21.37
CA THR A 368 -15.32 -12.97 21.81
C THR A 368 -16.33 -11.84 21.87
#